data_AF-A0A935RVW4-F1
#
_entry.id   AF-A0A935RVW4-F1
#
_cell.length_a   1.000
_cell.length_b   1.000
_cell.length_c   1.000
_cell.angle_alpha   90.00
_cell.angle_beta   90.00
_cell.angle_gamma   90.00
#
_symmetry.space_group_name_H-M   'P 1'
#
loop_
_entity.id
_entity.type
_entity.pdbx_description
1 polymer ?
#
loop_
_entity_poly.entity_id
_entity_poly.type
_entity_poly.pdbx_seq_one_letter_code
_entity_poly.pdbx_strand_id
1 'polypeptide(L)'
;MTKTLLEHFKSLEDNDWDYYNFGDNLTNPFLRKNCTEKEFKDFIDNYFSSSGKRDGLFQNQRSKEYFQLIENRAFHTVSVFYLGILISKHTHLNKKLDIGEVNKPGYPKFPFIWFLTVLFHDFGMYQERNSKIVQKYKSTQDIYYEFSLKYKLLDAEYKLKIPKSLFGNIEKYFKYRLSDNKVDHGVLGGLYMYSKLIETRIMKKREIEIGTYCGNRLNWDDTLDEQYALASSVLCCHNIWLTYECENKYESYKKHELMTLDKANFKPIKSRDYPLFFLFGLVDTIDPVKAFIKNYSLNEIITMMKLKICKRSIRIVNSGLDEEHFDNYVNHISGNLIGWLELKLIRVELNTILIKF
;
A
#
# COMPACT_ATOMS: atom_id res chain seq x y z
N MET A 1 19.79 -12.16 -15.96
CA MET A 1 19.01 -11.85 -17.18
C MET A 1 17.87 -10.93 -16.79
N THR A 2 17.49 -9.97 -17.64
CA THR A 2 16.30 -9.11 -17.40
C THR A 2 15.06 -9.89 -17.86
N LYS A 3 13.98 -9.86 -17.10
CA LYS A 3 12.69 -10.51 -17.46
C LYS A 3 11.58 -9.47 -17.50
N THR A 4 10.54 -9.73 -18.28
CA THR A 4 9.30 -8.94 -18.29
C THR A 4 8.62 -8.99 -16.91
N LEU A 5 7.77 -7.99 -16.61
CA LEU A 5 6.94 -8.04 -15.39
C LEU A 5 6.08 -9.31 -15.36
N LEU A 6 5.49 -9.68 -16.49
CA LEU A 6 4.65 -10.88 -16.60
C LEU A 6 5.43 -12.16 -16.24
N GLU A 7 6.64 -12.32 -16.77
CA GLU A 7 7.49 -13.48 -16.45
C GLU A 7 7.86 -13.52 -14.97
N HIS A 8 8.12 -12.36 -14.34
CA HIS A 8 8.37 -12.30 -12.91
C HIS A 8 7.14 -12.67 -12.09
N PHE A 9 5.97 -12.08 -12.41
CA PHE A 9 4.73 -12.34 -11.70
C PHE A 9 4.27 -13.80 -11.82
N LYS A 10 4.48 -14.42 -12.98
CA LYS A 10 4.20 -15.86 -13.19
C LYS A 10 5.21 -16.79 -12.51
N SER A 11 6.40 -16.30 -12.17
CA SER A 11 7.44 -17.09 -11.53
C SER A 11 7.36 -17.15 -10.00
N LEU A 12 6.47 -16.36 -9.40
CA LEU A 12 6.20 -16.42 -7.97
C LEU A 12 5.39 -17.68 -7.66
N GLU A 13 5.86 -18.43 -6.66
CA GLU A 13 5.16 -19.61 -6.15
C GLU A 13 4.01 -19.16 -5.25
N ASP A 14 2.95 -19.97 -5.12
CA ASP A 14 1.80 -19.62 -4.28
C ASP A 14 2.24 -19.32 -2.83
N ASN A 15 3.19 -20.08 -2.29
CA ASN A 15 3.77 -19.86 -0.96
C ASN A 15 4.45 -18.48 -0.78
N ASP A 16 4.79 -17.78 -1.86
CA ASP A 16 5.41 -16.46 -1.79
C ASP A 16 4.39 -15.37 -1.44
N TRP A 17 3.13 -15.53 -1.85
CA TRP A 17 2.13 -14.46 -1.84
C TRP A 17 0.77 -14.88 -1.28
N ASP A 18 0.40 -16.16 -1.33
CA ASP A 18 -0.81 -16.69 -0.72
C ASP A 18 -0.53 -16.98 0.77
N TYR A 19 -0.92 -16.03 1.62
CA TYR A 19 -0.86 -16.19 3.06
C TYR A 19 -1.72 -17.37 3.56
N TYR A 20 -2.83 -17.66 2.86
CA TYR A 20 -3.86 -18.56 3.35
C TYR A 20 -3.60 -20.00 3.00
N ASN A 21 -2.91 -20.33 1.89
CA ASN A 21 -2.36 -21.63 1.43
C ASN A 21 -2.91 -22.94 2.08
N PHE A 22 -4.20 -22.97 2.40
CA PHE A 22 -4.88 -24.02 3.17
C PHE A 22 -6.18 -24.44 2.45
N GLY A 23 -6.22 -24.30 1.12
CA GLY A 23 -7.26 -24.89 0.27
C GLY A 23 -8.26 -23.94 -0.39
N ASP A 24 -8.11 -22.61 -0.24
CA ASP A 24 -9.06 -21.63 -0.81
C ASP A 24 -8.82 -21.30 -2.30
N ASN A 25 -7.84 -21.96 -2.94
CA ASN A 25 -7.51 -21.81 -4.38
C ASN A 25 -7.46 -20.35 -4.86
N LEU A 26 -6.79 -19.46 -4.11
CA LEU A 26 -6.46 -18.14 -4.64
C LEU A 26 -5.63 -18.34 -5.92
N THR A 27 -6.07 -17.71 -7.00
CA THR A 27 -5.40 -17.84 -8.30
C THR A 27 -4.67 -16.56 -8.62
N ASN A 28 -3.38 -16.64 -8.95
CA ASN A 28 -2.64 -15.51 -9.47
C ASN A 28 -3.29 -15.01 -10.78
N PRO A 29 -3.85 -13.78 -10.82
CA PRO A 29 -4.61 -13.32 -11.96
C PRO A 29 -3.73 -13.21 -13.21
N PHE A 30 -2.42 -12.94 -13.07
CA PHE A 30 -1.49 -12.86 -14.19
C PHE A 30 -1.23 -14.20 -14.92
N LEU A 31 -1.70 -15.33 -14.38
CA LEU A 31 -1.62 -16.63 -15.06
C LEU A 31 -2.64 -16.75 -16.21
N ARG A 32 -3.75 -16.00 -16.17
CA ARG A 32 -4.80 -16.07 -17.19
C ARG A 32 -4.38 -15.37 -18.48
N LYS A 33 -4.76 -15.93 -19.63
CA LYS A 33 -4.66 -15.25 -20.92
C LYS A 33 -5.84 -14.26 -21.02
N ASN A 34 -5.54 -12.98 -21.26
CA ASN A 34 -6.53 -11.90 -21.41
C ASN A 34 -7.32 -11.58 -20.14
N CYS A 35 -6.65 -11.03 -19.13
CA CYS A 35 -7.31 -10.59 -17.91
C CYS A 35 -8.05 -9.27 -18.11
N THR A 36 -9.24 -9.17 -17.53
CA THR A 36 -9.95 -7.91 -17.35
C THR A 36 -9.73 -7.41 -15.93
N GLU A 37 -10.17 -6.20 -15.65
CA GLU A 37 -10.08 -5.65 -14.30
C GLU A 37 -10.97 -6.42 -13.30
N LYS A 38 -12.03 -7.09 -13.80
CA LYS A 38 -12.90 -7.90 -12.96
C LYS A 38 -12.10 -9.00 -12.25
N GLU A 39 -11.22 -9.72 -12.94
CA GLU A 39 -10.40 -10.77 -12.31
C GLU A 39 -9.50 -10.22 -11.20
N PHE A 40 -9.04 -8.98 -11.33
CA PHE A 40 -8.20 -8.32 -10.34
C PHE A 40 -9.01 -7.86 -9.13
N LYS A 41 -10.23 -7.37 -9.34
CA LYS A 41 -11.19 -7.07 -8.26
C LYS A 41 -11.60 -8.34 -7.52
N ASP A 42 -11.91 -9.40 -8.26
CA ASP A 42 -12.22 -10.72 -7.70
C ASP A 42 -11.04 -11.26 -6.88
N PHE A 43 -9.80 -11.09 -7.35
CA PHE A 43 -8.61 -11.45 -6.58
C PHE A 43 -8.57 -10.74 -5.22
N ILE A 44 -8.77 -9.42 -5.20
CA ILE A 44 -8.78 -8.63 -3.95
C ILE A 44 -9.92 -9.10 -3.02
N ASP A 45 -11.13 -9.26 -3.55
CA ASP A 45 -12.31 -9.68 -2.77
C ASP A 45 -12.12 -11.08 -2.19
N ASN A 46 -11.60 -12.02 -2.98
CA ASN A 46 -11.32 -13.39 -2.54
C ASN A 46 -10.20 -13.43 -1.50
N TYR A 47 -9.17 -12.59 -1.63
CA TYR A 47 -8.09 -12.51 -0.66
C TYR A 47 -8.61 -12.03 0.71
N PHE A 48 -9.44 -10.99 0.73
CA PHE A 48 -10.09 -10.54 1.97
C PHE A 48 -11.15 -11.53 2.48
N SER A 49 -11.86 -12.23 1.60
CA SER A 49 -12.82 -13.27 2.00
C SER A 49 -12.14 -14.41 2.75
N SER A 50 -11.08 -14.95 2.16
CA SER A 50 -10.27 -16.04 2.74
C SER A 50 -9.66 -15.61 4.08
N SER A 51 -9.41 -14.31 4.27
CA SER A 51 -8.93 -13.75 5.53
C SER A 51 -9.93 -13.66 6.68
N GLY A 52 -11.22 -13.83 6.39
CA GLY A 52 -12.31 -13.51 7.33
C GLY A 52 -12.43 -12.02 7.68
N LYS A 53 -11.61 -11.13 7.09
CA LYS A 53 -11.61 -9.68 7.35
C LYS A 53 -12.54 -8.92 6.42
N ARG A 54 -12.97 -9.54 5.31
CA ARG A 54 -13.90 -8.93 4.36
C ARG A 54 -15.15 -8.41 5.05
N ASP A 55 -15.77 -9.22 5.89
CA ASP A 55 -17.00 -8.81 6.56
C ASP A 55 -16.73 -7.57 7.41
N GLY A 56 -15.67 -7.57 8.23
CA GLY A 56 -15.30 -6.42 9.03
C GLY A 56 -15.08 -5.12 8.24
N LEU A 57 -14.33 -5.22 7.15
CA LEU A 57 -13.90 -4.09 6.33
C LEU A 57 -14.96 -3.60 5.34
N PHE A 58 -15.91 -4.44 4.97
CA PHE A 58 -16.89 -4.15 3.92
C PHE A 58 -18.33 -4.43 4.34
N GLN A 59 -18.64 -4.36 5.64
CA GLN A 59 -19.97 -4.70 6.19
C GLN A 59 -21.04 -3.65 5.86
N ASN A 60 -20.70 -2.36 5.91
CA ASN A 60 -21.68 -1.28 5.73
C ASN A 60 -21.87 -0.93 4.24
N GLN A 61 -23.07 -0.50 3.87
CA GLN A 61 -23.43 -0.20 2.48
C GLN A 61 -22.44 0.77 1.82
N ARG A 62 -22.00 1.79 2.55
CA ARG A 62 -20.99 2.75 2.05
C ARG A 62 -19.68 2.05 1.68
N SER A 63 -19.14 1.18 2.53
CA SER A 63 -17.91 0.41 2.29
C SER A 63 -18.04 -0.58 1.14
N LYS A 64 -19.22 -1.18 0.94
CA LYS A 64 -19.50 -2.06 -0.21
C LYS A 64 -19.53 -1.27 -1.51
N GLU A 65 -20.23 -0.15 -1.52
CA GLU A 65 -20.24 0.78 -2.65
C GLU A 65 -18.82 1.27 -2.94
N TYR A 66 -18.03 1.66 -1.93
CA TYR A 66 -16.64 2.08 -2.10
C TYR A 66 -15.74 0.99 -2.70
N PHE A 67 -15.85 -0.25 -2.20
CA PHE A 67 -15.07 -1.36 -2.73
C PHE A 67 -15.44 -1.68 -4.19
N GLN A 68 -16.74 -1.61 -4.53
CA GLN A 68 -17.22 -1.76 -5.90
C GLN A 68 -16.75 -0.62 -6.82
N LEU A 69 -16.54 0.57 -6.24
CA LEU A 69 -16.06 1.79 -6.88
C LEU A 69 -14.54 1.94 -6.87
N ILE A 70 -13.74 0.90 -6.57
CA ILE A 70 -12.30 0.93 -6.85
C ILE A 70 -12.16 1.22 -8.36
N GLU A 71 -11.91 2.49 -8.67
CA GLU A 71 -11.90 3.07 -10.00
C GLU A 71 -10.71 2.47 -10.74
N ASN A 72 -10.83 1.71 -11.83
CA ASN A 72 -9.72 1.35 -12.74
C ASN A 72 -8.31 1.07 -12.12
N ARG A 73 -8.25 0.63 -10.86
CA ARG A 73 -7.05 0.62 -10.01
C ARG A 73 -6.75 -0.78 -9.51
N ALA A 74 -7.64 -1.74 -9.74
CA ALA A 74 -7.38 -3.13 -9.33
C ALA A 74 -6.11 -3.66 -10.01
N PHE A 75 -5.87 -3.31 -11.27
CA PHE A 75 -4.62 -3.62 -11.98
C PHE A 75 -3.39 -3.10 -11.25
N HIS A 76 -3.39 -1.83 -10.87
CA HIS A 76 -2.29 -1.21 -10.14
C HIS A 76 -2.13 -1.85 -8.75
N THR A 77 -3.20 -1.95 -7.97
CA THR A 77 -3.18 -2.52 -6.62
C THR A 77 -2.58 -3.93 -6.58
N VAL A 78 -2.98 -4.80 -7.49
CA VAL A 78 -2.45 -6.16 -7.57
C VAL A 78 -1.03 -6.15 -8.16
N SER A 79 -0.72 -5.29 -9.13
CA SER A 79 0.66 -5.14 -9.64
C SER A 79 1.63 -4.76 -8.52
N VAL A 80 1.28 -3.76 -7.70
CA VAL A 80 2.04 -3.35 -6.51
C VAL A 80 2.20 -4.50 -5.53
N PHE A 81 1.14 -5.29 -5.31
CA PHE A 81 1.17 -6.45 -4.42
C PHE A 81 2.23 -7.46 -4.87
N TYR A 82 2.18 -7.92 -6.13
CA TYR A 82 3.15 -8.89 -6.66
C TYR A 82 4.56 -8.29 -6.77
N LEU A 83 4.68 -7.01 -7.15
CA LEU A 83 5.97 -6.33 -7.25
C LEU A 83 6.68 -6.24 -5.90
N GLY A 84 5.94 -5.98 -4.81
CA GLY A 84 6.52 -5.97 -3.47
C GLY A 84 6.92 -7.34 -2.96
N ILE A 85 6.13 -8.40 -3.23
CA ILE A 85 6.56 -9.78 -2.94
C ILE A 85 7.87 -10.08 -3.66
N LEU A 86 7.94 -9.80 -4.96
CA LEU A 86 9.12 -10.04 -5.80
C LEU A 86 10.37 -9.29 -5.28
N ILE A 87 10.25 -7.99 -5.01
CA ILE A 87 11.36 -7.17 -4.51
C ILE A 87 11.77 -7.61 -3.11
N SER A 88 10.82 -7.92 -2.24
CA SER A 88 11.10 -8.36 -0.88
C SER A 88 11.93 -9.65 -0.88
N LYS A 89 11.59 -10.63 -1.73
CA LYS A 89 12.24 -11.95 -1.85
C LYS A 89 13.66 -11.84 -2.42
N HIS A 90 13.88 -10.98 -3.41
CA HIS A 90 15.13 -10.93 -4.17
C HIS A 90 16.12 -9.84 -3.74
N THR A 91 15.78 -9.05 -2.72
CA THR A 91 16.65 -7.99 -2.21
C THR A 91 17.09 -8.25 -0.77
N HIS A 92 17.95 -7.39 -0.24
CA HIS A 92 18.34 -7.42 1.17
C HIS A 92 17.19 -7.11 2.14
N LEU A 93 16.03 -6.68 1.64
CA LEU A 93 14.83 -6.42 2.44
C LEU A 93 14.27 -7.68 3.09
N ASN A 94 14.53 -8.87 2.51
CA ASN A 94 14.01 -10.14 3.03
C ASN A 94 14.30 -10.37 4.51
N LYS A 95 15.52 -10.05 4.96
CA LYS A 95 15.95 -10.19 6.35
C LYS A 95 15.36 -9.14 7.29
N LYS A 96 14.83 -8.04 6.76
CA LYS A 96 14.32 -6.89 7.53
C LYS A 96 12.81 -6.87 7.63
N LEU A 97 12.14 -7.51 6.66
CA LEU A 97 10.69 -7.67 6.59
C LEU A 97 10.20 -8.92 7.33
N ASP A 98 11.08 -9.64 8.03
CA ASP A 98 10.72 -10.85 8.76
C ASP A 98 10.05 -11.91 7.85
N ILE A 99 10.50 -12.04 6.59
CA ILE A 99 9.85 -12.93 5.58
C ILE A 99 9.79 -14.40 6.04
N GLY A 100 10.75 -14.84 6.85
CA GLY A 100 10.79 -16.19 7.42
C GLY A 100 10.12 -16.33 8.80
N GLU A 101 9.61 -15.24 9.37
CA GLU A 101 8.89 -15.30 10.65
C GLU A 101 7.44 -15.72 10.43
N VAL A 102 6.94 -16.48 11.40
CA VAL A 102 5.56 -16.94 11.43
C VAL A 102 4.85 -16.39 12.65
N ASN A 103 3.59 -16.01 12.48
CA ASN A 103 2.67 -15.78 13.57
C ASN A 103 2.01 -17.11 13.95
N LYS A 104 1.54 -17.25 15.20
CA LYS A 104 0.80 -18.44 15.64
C LYS A 104 -0.54 -18.55 14.90
N PRO A 105 -0.99 -19.72 14.42
CA PRO A 105 -0.42 -21.05 14.65
C PRO A 105 0.68 -21.50 13.67
N GLY A 106 1.19 -20.63 12.79
CA GLY A 106 2.31 -20.95 11.88
C GLY A 106 2.27 -20.23 10.53
N TYR A 107 1.53 -19.13 10.41
CA TYR A 107 1.36 -18.44 9.14
C TYR A 107 2.42 -17.35 8.89
N PRO A 108 2.83 -17.11 7.64
CA PRO A 108 3.84 -16.11 7.30
C PRO A 108 3.45 -14.69 7.74
N LYS A 109 4.35 -14.02 8.47
CA LYS A 109 4.11 -12.66 9.00
C LYS A 109 4.15 -11.58 7.92
N PHE A 110 5.11 -11.65 7.00
CA PHE A 110 5.23 -10.62 5.95
C PHE A 110 4.05 -10.60 4.97
N PRO A 111 3.68 -11.72 4.31
CA PRO A 111 2.51 -11.76 3.42
C PRO A 111 1.23 -11.24 4.08
N PHE A 112 1.04 -11.52 5.39
CA PHE A 112 -0.08 -11.00 6.18
C PHE A 112 -0.15 -9.48 6.20
N ILE A 113 0.92 -8.84 6.67
CA ILE A 113 0.96 -7.38 6.81
C ILE A 113 0.95 -6.74 5.42
N TRP A 114 1.58 -7.39 4.44
CA TRP A 114 1.68 -6.92 3.07
C TRP A 114 0.33 -6.87 2.36
N PHE A 115 -0.48 -7.92 2.41
CA PHE A 115 -1.79 -7.90 1.76
C PHE A 115 -2.72 -6.86 2.40
N LEU A 116 -2.70 -6.73 3.73
CA LEU A 116 -3.49 -5.70 4.42
C LEU A 116 -3.09 -4.31 3.96
N THR A 117 -1.78 -4.08 3.88
CA THR A 117 -1.23 -2.78 3.47
C THR A 117 -1.63 -2.47 2.03
N VAL A 118 -1.31 -3.38 1.10
CA VAL A 118 -1.38 -3.08 -0.33
C VAL A 118 -2.75 -3.32 -0.92
N LEU A 119 -3.45 -4.40 -0.60
CA LEU A 119 -4.75 -4.65 -1.22
C LEU A 119 -5.83 -3.66 -0.75
N PHE A 120 -5.56 -2.91 0.33
CA PHE A 120 -6.44 -1.87 0.87
C PHE A 120 -5.99 -0.43 0.59
N HIS A 121 -4.77 -0.18 0.11
CA HIS A 121 -4.19 1.18 0.12
C HIS A 121 -5.00 2.24 -0.66
N ASP A 122 -5.63 1.84 -1.77
CA ASP A 122 -6.44 2.71 -2.62
C ASP A 122 -7.90 2.83 -2.17
N PHE A 123 -8.31 2.22 -1.04
CA PHE A 123 -9.70 2.19 -0.59
C PHE A 123 -10.36 3.58 -0.47
N GLY A 124 -9.60 4.60 -0.05
CA GLY A 124 -10.13 5.95 0.16
C GLY A 124 -10.17 6.84 -1.09
N MET A 125 -9.74 6.35 -2.26
CA MET A 125 -9.57 7.17 -3.47
C MET A 125 -10.88 7.81 -3.95
N TYR A 126 -12.00 7.10 -3.82
CA TYR A 126 -13.31 7.61 -4.20
C TYR A 126 -13.69 8.86 -3.38
N GLN A 127 -13.44 8.84 -2.07
CA GLN A 127 -13.69 9.96 -1.17
C GLN A 127 -12.77 11.14 -1.47
N GLU A 128 -11.51 10.88 -1.81
CA GLU A 128 -10.55 11.94 -2.19
C GLU A 128 -11.05 12.76 -3.40
N ARG A 129 -11.65 12.09 -4.39
CA ARG A 129 -12.12 12.72 -5.64
C ARG A 129 -13.50 13.35 -5.54
N ASN A 130 -14.27 13.02 -4.50
CA ASN A 130 -15.64 13.51 -4.34
C ASN A 130 -15.69 14.78 -3.48
N SER A 131 -15.69 15.94 -4.13
CA SER A 131 -15.72 17.26 -3.47
C SER A 131 -16.88 17.45 -2.48
N LYS A 132 -18.03 16.80 -2.70
CA LYS A 132 -19.17 16.85 -1.77
C LYS A 132 -18.90 16.08 -0.47
N ILE A 133 -18.04 15.07 -0.51
CA ILE A 133 -17.60 14.33 0.68
C ILE A 133 -16.55 15.15 1.43
N VAL A 134 -15.58 15.74 0.71
CA VAL A 134 -14.54 16.60 1.29
C VAL A 134 -15.12 17.67 2.22
N GLN A 135 -16.16 18.37 1.77
CA GLN A 135 -16.78 19.48 2.51
C GLN A 135 -17.39 19.07 3.86
N LYS A 136 -17.57 17.76 4.12
CA LYS A 136 -18.12 17.25 5.39
C LYS A 136 -17.06 17.12 6.48
N TYR A 137 -15.79 16.98 6.12
CA TYR A 137 -14.71 16.76 7.08
C TYR A 137 -14.04 18.06 7.46
N LYS A 138 -13.75 18.20 8.76
CA LYS A 138 -12.93 19.26 9.34
C LYS A 138 -11.69 18.70 10.04
N SER A 139 -11.72 17.43 10.40
CA SER A 139 -10.67 16.73 11.14
C SER A 139 -10.76 15.22 10.95
N THR A 140 -9.75 14.51 11.42
CA THR A 140 -9.73 13.04 11.53
C THR A 140 -10.90 12.52 12.37
N GLN A 141 -11.38 13.28 13.37
CA GLN A 141 -12.51 12.90 14.22
C GLN A 141 -13.81 12.69 13.43
N ASP A 142 -13.98 13.40 12.31
CA ASP A 142 -15.16 13.25 11.47
C ASP A 142 -15.19 11.90 10.73
N ILE A 143 -14.02 11.32 10.43
CA ILE A 143 -13.92 9.94 9.91
C ILE A 143 -14.43 8.95 10.96
N TYR A 144 -14.02 9.11 12.21
CA TYR A 144 -14.47 8.24 13.30
C TYR A 144 -15.99 8.32 13.49
N TYR A 145 -16.55 9.53 13.44
CA TYR A 145 -17.99 9.74 13.53
C TYR A 145 -18.72 9.13 12.34
N GLU A 146 -18.30 9.44 11.11
CA GLU A 146 -19.00 9.01 9.91
C GLU A 146 -19.07 7.48 9.79
N PHE A 147 -17.97 6.79 10.09
CA PHE A 147 -17.89 5.34 9.96
C PHE A 147 -18.16 4.59 11.28
N SER A 148 -18.54 5.32 12.35
CA SER A 148 -18.78 4.77 13.69
C SER A 148 -17.60 3.93 14.19
N LEU A 149 -16.39 4.46 14.02
CA LEU A 149 -15.13 3.79 14.38
C LEU A 149 -14.88 3.92 15.88
N LYS A 150 -14.58 2.79 16.53
CA LYS A 150 -14.41 2.73 17.99
C LYS A 150 -12.96 2.80 18.45
N TYR A 151 -12.02 2.31 17.65
CA TYR A 151 -10.62 2.16 18.04
C TYR A 151 -9.74 3.16 17.29
N LYS A 152 -8.99 3.96 18.05
CA LYS A 152 -8.20 5.07 17.52
C LYS A 152 -6.75 4.64 17.29
N LEU A 153 -6.31 4.68 16.04
CA LEU A 153 -4.92 4.33 15.68
C LEU A 153 -3.92 5.28 16.33
N LEU A 154 -4.27 6.56 16.40
CA LEU A 154 -3.36 7.61 16.87
C LEU A 154 -3.14 7.59 18.38
N ASP A 155 -4.03 6.90 19.11
CA ASP A 155 -3.92 6.67 20.56
C ASP A 155 -3.19 5.34 20.86
N ALA A 156 -2.81 4.57 19.83
CA ALA A 156 -2.21 3.26 20.03
C ALA A 156 -0.76 3.36 20.52
N GLU A 157 -0.45 2.69 21.63
CA GLU A 157 0.86 2.76 22.31
C GLU A 157 1.93 1.81 21.72
N TYR A 158 1.70 1.26 20.53
CA TYR A 158 2.61 0.30 19.92
C TYR A 158 3.95 0.93 19.52
N LYS A 159 5.04 0.15 19.63
CA LYS A 159 6.36 0.53 19.12
C LYS A 159 6.47 0.27 17.61
N LEU A 160 5.71 1.05 16.84
CA LEU A 160 5.62 0.87 15.39
C LEU A 160 6.93 1.25 14.68
N LYS A 161 7.34 0.40 13.72
CA LYS A 161 8.45 0.69 12.80
C LYS A 161 7.98 1.67 11.70
N ILE A 162 7.63 2.88 12.10
CA ILE A 162 7.18 4.00 11.23
C ILE A 162 7.94 5.28 11.60
N PRO A 163 8.32 6.13 10.63
CA PRO A 163 8.95 7.41 10.93
C PRO A 163 8.06 8.29 11.81
N LYS A 164 8.54 8.63 13.02
CA LYS A 164 7.80 9.48 13.98
C LYS A 164 7.43 10.85 13.39
N SER A 165 8.30 11.40 12.54
CA SER A 165 8.05 12.67 11.85
C SER A 165 6.86 12.58 10.90
N LEU A 166 6.56 11.43 10.29
CA LEU A 166 5.38 11.27 9.45
C LEU A 166 4.15 10.98 10.32
N PHE A 167 4.26 10.00 11.23
CA PHE A 167 3.14 9.58 12.07
C PHE A 167 2.60 10.72 12.94
N GLY A 168 3.49 11.50 13.56
CA GLY A 168 3.10 12.65 14.39
C GLY A 168 2.45 13.81 13.62
N ASN A 169 2.50 13.80 12.28
CA ASN A 169 1.87 14.82 11.45
C ASN A 169 0.56 14.36 10.78
N ILE A 170 0.08 13.14 11.01
CA ILE A 170 -1.13 12.60 10.33
C ILE A 170 -2.31 13.58 10.43
N GLU A 171 -2.65 14.07 11.62
CA GLU A 171 -3.81 14.96 11.79
C GLU A 171 -3.61 16.34 11.17
N LYS A 172 -2.41 16.90 11.32
CA LYS A 172 -2.05 18.21 10.75
C LYS A 172 -2.06 18.15 9.22
N TYR A 173 -1.51 17.07 8.67
CA TYR A 173 -1.46 16.83 7.25
C TYR A 173 -2.86 16.62 6.68
N PHE A 174 -3.71 15.85 7.38
CA PHE A 174 -5.10 15.68 6.99
C PHE A 174 -5.85 17.02 6.93
N LYS A 175 -5.69 17.89 7.95
CA LYS A 175 -6.28 19.25 7.94
C LYS A 175 -5.76 20.10 6.77
N TYR A 176 -4.45 20.04 6.49
CA TYR A 176 -3.87 20.68 5.32
C TYR A 176 -4.54 20.20 4.01
N ARG A 177 -4.71 18.88 3.85
CA ARG A 177 -5.34 18.30 2.66
C ARG A 177 -6.79 18.73 2.51
N LEU A 178 -7.55 18.82 3.61
CA LEU A 178 -8.91 19.36 3.60
C LEU A 178 -8.93 20.83 3.13
N SER A 179 -7.93 21.64 3.50
CA SER A 179 -7.80 23.02 3.01
C SER A 179 -7.51 23.10 1.51
N ASP A 180 -6.91 22.06 0.92
CA ASP A 180 -6.72 21.85 -0.52
C ASP A 180 -7.92 21.13 -1.18
N ASN A 181 -9.07 21.11 -0.49
CA ASN A 181 -10.30 20.47 -0.93
C ASN A 181 -10.11 18.98 -1.30
N LYS A 182 -9.29 18.25 -0.51
CA LYS A 182 -9.04 16.82 -0.66
C LYS A 182 -9.15 16.09 0.67
N VAL A 183 -9.80 14.93 0.66
CA VAL A 183 -9.71 13.96 1.75
C VAL A 183 -8.52 13.06 1.45
N ASP A 184 -7.50 13.05 2.30
CA ASP A 184 -6.37 12.15 2.07
C ASP A 184 -6.82 10.68 2.19
N HIS A 185 -6.77 9.95 1.07
CA HIS A 185 -7.24 8.57 1.03
C HIS A 185 -6.40 7.62 1.88
N GLY A 186 -5.10 7.89 2.05
CA GLY A 186 -4.20 7.10 2.87
C GLY A 186 -4.54 7.24 4.35
N VAL A 187 -4.72 8.48 4.82
CA VAL A 187 -5.18 8.76 6.19
C VAL A 187 -6.56 8.13 6.43
N LEU A 188 -7.54 8.38 5.55
CA LEU A 188 -8.88 7.81 5.70
C LEU A 188 -8.85 6.28 5.73
N GLY A 189 -8.18 5.67 4.76
CA GLY A 189 -8.08 4.21 4.63
C GLY A 189 -7.39 3.57 5.83
N GLY A 190 -6.27 4.14 6.30
CA GLY A 190 -5.53 3.61 7.45
C GLY A 190 -6.31 3.68 8.76
N LEU A 191 -6.96 4.81 9.06
CA LEU A 191 -7.79 4.97 10.26
C LEU A 191 -9.01 4.04 10.23
N TYR A 192 -9.68 3.95 9.08
CA TYR A 192 -10.80 3.05 8.88
C TYR A 192 -10.39 1.58 9.07
N MET A 193 -9.33 1.16 8.38
CA MET A 193 -8.83 -0.21 8.41
C MET A 193 -8.45 -0.63 9.82
N TYR A 194 -7.75 0.23 10.58
CA TYR A 194 -7.33 -0.10 11.94
C TYR A 194 -8.54 -0.43 12.81
N SER A 195 -9.51 0.49 12.90
CA SER A 195 -10.66 0.30 13.78
C SER A 195 -11.47 -0.94 13.39
N LYS A 196 -11.67 -1.17 12.08
CA LYS A 196 -12.45 -2.33 11.61
C LYS A 196 -11.73 -3.65 11.82
N LEU A 197 -10.42 -3.71 11.68
CA LEU A 197 -9.65 -4.93 11.98
C LEU A 197 -9.68 -5.27 13.47
N ILE A 198 -9.55 -4.28 14.35
CA ILE A 198 -9.66 -4.47 15.81
C ILE A 198 -11.07 -4.92 16.19
N GLU A 199 -12.12 -4.25 15.68
CA GLU A 199 -13.53 -4.64 15.89
C GLU A 199 -13.77 -6.09 15.49
N THR A 200 -13.30 -6.46 14.30
CA THR A 200 -13.47 -7.81 13.74
C THR A 200 -12.76 -8.84 14.58
N ARG A 201 -11.50 -8.58 14.95
CA ARG A 201 -10.73 -9.50 15.79
C ARG A 201 -11.40 -9.75 17.12
N ILE A 202 -11.83 -8.70 17.82
CA ILE A 202 -12.49 -8.83 19.12
C ILE A 202 -13.80 -9.63 18.99
N MET A 203 -14.58 -9.37 17.95
CA MET A 203 -15.80 -10.12 17.65
C MET A 203 -15.49 -11.60 17.41
N LYS A 204 -14.50 -11.91 16.55
CA LYS A 204 -14.13 -13.29 16.22
C LYS A 204 -13.50 -14.04 17.38
N LYS A 205 -12.67 -13.39 18.20
CA LYS A 205 -12.13 -13.97 19.45
C LYS A 205 -13.26 -14.34 20.41
N ARG A 206 -14.28 -13.49 20.56
CA ARG A 206 -15.48 -13.81 21.36
C ARG A 206 -16.27 -14.97 20.78
N GLU A 207 -16.51 -15.01 19.47
CA GLU A 207 -17.19 -16.14 18.81
C GLU A 207 -16.45 -17.47 19.06
N ILE A 208 -15.10 -17.45 19.09
CA ILE A 208 -14.28 -18.62 19.44
C ILE A 208 -14.50 -19.01 20.91
N GLU A 209 -14.41 -18.05 21.83
CA GLU A 209 -14.56 -18.29 23.27
C GLU A 209 -15.93 -18.88 23.63
N ILE A 210 -17.00 -18.49 22.93
CA ILE A 210 -18.37 -19.01 23.14
C ILE A 210 -18.72 -20.21 22.24
N GLY A 211 -17.78 -20.68 21.41
CA GLY A 211 -17.97 -21.87 20.57
C GLY A 211 -18.89 -21.69 19.35
N THR A 212 -19.16 -20.45 18.92
CA THR A 212 -19.99 -20.16 17.74
C THR A 212 -19.18 -19.90 16.47
N TYR A 213 -17.86 -19.84 16.57
CA TYR A 213 -16.99 -19.60 15.44
C TYR A 213 -16.77 -20.86 14.59
N CYS A 214 -17.14 -20.79 13.31
CA CYS A 214 -16.98 -21.89 12.36
C CYS A 214 -15.66 -21.84 11.56
N GLY A 215 -14.81 -20.82 11.75
CA GLY A 215 -13.64 -20.56 10.92
C GLY A 215 -12.34 -21.17 11.46
N ASN A 216 -12.32 -22.48 11.66
CA ASN A 216 -11.35 -23.24 12.49
C ASN A 216 -9.83 -23.09 12.16
N ARG A 217 -9.44 -22.26 11.19
CA ARG A 217 -8.06 -22.11 10.69
C ARG A 217 -7.49 -20.69 10.78
N LEU A 218 -8.33 -19.68 11.04
CA LEU A 218 -7.88 -18.29 11.11
C LEU A 218 -7.52 -17.91 12.56
N ASN A 219 -6.49 -17.06 12.69
CA ASN A 219 -6.08 -16.51 13.98
C ASN A 219 -6.74 -15.16 14.24
N TRP A 220 -7.18 -14.97 15.49
CA TRP A 220 -7.80 -13.76 16.01
C TRP A 220 -7.22 -13.32 17.36
N ASP A 221 -5.99 -13.75 17.64
CA ASP A 221 -5.24 -13.40 18.84
C ASP A 221 -4.87 -11.91 18.88
N ASP A 222 -4.72 -11.36 20.08
CA ASP A 222 -4.43 -9.93 20.31
C ASP A 222 -3.05 -9.51 19.79
N THR A 223 -2.12 -10.45 19.59
CA THR A 223 -0.84 -10.20 18.90
C THR A 223 -0.98 -9.66 17.47
N LEU A 224 -2.17 -9.72 16.88
CA LEU A 224 -2.47 -9.11 15.58
C LEU A 224 -2.61 -7.59 15.64
N ASP A 225 -2.90 -7.01 16.81
CA ASP A 225 -3.23 -5.58 16.91
C ASP A 225 -2.04 -4.69 16.53
N GLU A 226 -0.82 -5.09 16.89
CA GLU A 226 0.40 -4.39 16.48
C GLU A 226 0.62 -4.48 14.96
N GLN A 227 0.27 -5.60 14.34
CA GLN A 227 0.37 -5.80 12.88
C GLN A 227 -0.67 -4.97 12.12
N TYR A 228 -1.89 -4.89 12.66
CA TYR A 228 -2.94 -4.00 12.14
C TYR A 228 -2.54 -2.54 12.28
N ALA A 229 -2.01 -2.14 13.44
CA ALA A 229 -1.51 -0.80 13.65
C ALA A 229 -0.36 -0.46 12.70
N LEU A 230 0.58 -1.39 12.49
CA LEU A 230 1.68 -1.20 11.55
C LEU A 230 1.18 -1.02 10.11
N ALA A 231 0.34 -1.92 9.60
CA ALA A 231 -0.23 -1.83 8.25
C ALA A 231 -0.98 -0.50 8.07
N SER A 232 -1.90 -0.18 8.98
CA SER A 232 -2.67 1.06 8.94
C SER A 232 -1.81 2.32 9.02
N SER A 233 -0.73 2.29 9.80
CA SER A 233 0.19 3.42 9.89
C SER A 233 0.99 3.63 8.61
N VAL A 234 1.35 2.54 7.90
CA VAL A 234 1.91 2.63 6.55
C VAL A 234 0.92 3.33 5.62
N LEU A 235 -0.35 2.94 5.63
CA LEU A 235 -1.39 3.64 4.84
C LEU A 235 -1.53 5.11 5.23
N CYS A 236 -1.59 5.46 6.51
CA CYS A 236 -1.75 6.86 6.89
C CYS A 236 -0.55 7.72 6.45
N CYS A 237 0.66 7.15 6.44
CA CYS A 237 1.88 7.92 6.20
C CYS A 237 2.35 7.95 4.74
N HIS A 238 1.91 7.01 3.87
CA HIS A 238 2.51 6.86 2.52
C HIS A 238 2.28 8.05 1.59
N ASN A 239 1.24 8.85 1.83
CA ASN A 239 0.93 10.07 1.08
C ASN A 239 1.23 11.37 1.85
N ILE A 240 1.97 11.29 2.95
CA ILE A 240 2.50 12.46 3.64
C ILE A 240 3.74 12.93 2.90
N TRP A 241 3.54 13.93 2.02
CA TRP A 241 4.59 14.47 1.18
C TRP A 241 5.39 15.57 1.88
N LEU A 242 6.64 15.69 1.48
CA LEU A 242 7.53 16.77 1.92
C LEU A 242 7.32 18.00 1.05
N THR A 243 7.81 19.15 1.52
CA THR A 243 7.80 20.39 0.75
C THR A 243 9.13 21.14 0.83
N TYR A 244 9.44 21.96 -0.18
CA TYR A 244 10.52 22.95 -0.13
C TYR A 244 9.98 24.36 0.10
N GLU A 245 10.82 25.24 0.65
CA GLU A 245 10.51 26.66 0.83
C GLU A 245 10.10 27.38 -0.45
N CYS A 246 10.66 26.98 -1.59
CA CYS A 246 10.35 27.58 -2.89
C CYS A 246 9.03 27.08 -3.52
N GLU A 247 8.33 26.12 -2.91
CA GLU A 247 7.09 25.57 -3.47
C GLU A 247 5.86 26.36 -3.01
N ASN A 248 4.87 26.52 -3.89
CA ASN A 248 3.62 27.22 -3.60
C ASN A 248 2.86 26.69 -2.36
N LYS A 249 3.03 25.41 -2.02
CA LYS A 249 2.37 24.77 -0.87
C LYS A 249 3.05 25.08 0.47
N TYR A 250 4.25 25.65 0.48
CA TYR A 250 5.05 25.87 1.69
C TYR A 250 4.36 26.76 2.73
N GLU A 251 3.75 27.87 2.30
CA GLU A 251 3.01 28.76 3.21
C GLU A 251 1.78 28.06 3.82
N SER A 252 1.15 27.15 3.08
CA SER A 252 0.09 26.31 3.62
C SER A 252 0.63 25.31 4.67
N TYR A 253 1.82 24.74 4.45
CA TYR A 253 2.47 23.88 5.44
C TYR A 253 2.80 24.64 6.72
N LYS A 254 3.32 25.88 6.63
CA LYS A 254 3.52 26.76 7.79
C LYS A 254 2.23 26.98 8.57
N LYS A 255 1.15 27.36 7.89
CA LYS A 255 -0.17 27.60 8.49
C LYS A 255 -0.72 26.39 9.25
N HIS A 256 -0.38 25.18 8.81
CA HIS A 256 -0.81 23.91 9.41
C HIS A 256 0.25 23.28 10.32
N GLU A 257 1.32 24.01 10.67
CA GLU A 257 2.40 23.55 11.56
C GLU A 257 3.13 22.29 11.06
N LEU A 258 3.27 22.15 9.74
CA LEU A 258 3.90 21.01 9.06
C LEU A 258 5.40 21.20 8.78
N MET A 259 6.06 22.12 9.48
CA MET A 259 7.47 22.48 9.20
C MET A 259 8.47 21.35 9.47
N THR A 260 8.05 20.31 10.19
CA THR A 260 8.83 19.08 10.36
C THR A 260 8.86 18.20 9.10
N LEU A 261 8.05 18.54 8.08
CA LEU A 261 8.02 17.93 6.74
C LEU A 261 8.77 18.76 5.68
N ASP A 262 9.64 19.67 6.11
CA ASP A 262 10.54 20.39 5.20
C ASP A 262 11.57 19.42 4.62
N LYS A 263 11.57 19.30 3.29
CA LYS A 263 12.42 18.38 2.52
C LYS A 263 13.91 18.72 2.66
N ALA A 264 14.28 19.98 2.93
CA ALA A 264 15.68 20.36 3.13
C ALA A 264 16.26 19.76 4.41
N ASN A 265 15.42 19.59 5.44
CA ASN A 265 15.80 19.12 6.77
C ASN A 265 15.35 17.68 7.06
N PHE A 266 14.54 17.09 6.18
CA PHE A 266 14.03 15.73 6.34
C PHE A 266 15.13 14.70 6.10
N LYS A 267 15.25 13.74 7.01
CA LYS A 267 16.15 12.59 6.85
C LYS A 267 15.45 11.53 5.99
N PRO A 268 16.00 11.17 4.82
CA PRO A 268 15.39 10.17 3.95
C PRO A 268 15.16 8.84 4.67
N ILE A 269 14.04 8.21 4.35
CA ILE A 269 13.59 6.98 4.99
C ILE A 269 14.49 5.84 4.53
N LYS A 270 15.09 5.14 5.50
CA LYS A 270 16.01 4.05 5.23
C LYS A 270 15.30 2.71 5.28
N SER A 271 15.60 1.85 4.31
CA SER A 271 15.12 0.47 4.26
C SER A 271 15.45 -0.35 5.51
N ARG A 272 16.59 -0.07 6.14
CA ARG A 272 17.02 -0.77 7.37
C ARG A 272 16.21 -0.41 8.61
N ASP A 273 15.66 0.81 8.64
CA ASP A 273 14.98 1.38 9.82
C ASP A 273 13.46 1.16 9.70
N TYR A 274 12.92 1.35 8.49
CA TYR A 274 11.48 1.27 8.19
C TYR A 274 11.20 0.40 6.96
N PRO A 275 11.53 -0.91 7.00
CA PRO A 275 11.57 -1.77 5.80
C PRO A 275 10.23 -1.90 5.08
N LEU A 276 9.12 -2.06 5.82
CA LEU A 276 7.79 -2.19 5.22
C LEU A 276 7.35 -0.88 4.56
N PHE A 277 7.52 0.25 5.27
CA PHE A 277 7.18 1.57 4.75
C PHE A 277 8.03 1.93 3.53
N PHE A 278 9.34 1.65 3.58
CA PHE A 278 10.26 1.84 2.47
C PHE A 278 9.85 1.01 1.26
N LEU A 279 9.56 -0.30 1.45
CA LEU A 279 9.13 -1.17 0.37
C LEU A 279 7.86 -0.62 -0.27
N PHE A 280 6.85 -0.29 0.53
CA PHE A 280 5.56 0.19 0.02
C PHE A 280 5.70 1.50 -0.78
N GLY A 281 6.38 2.50 -0.23
CA GLY A 281 6.63 3.76 -0.94
C GLY A 281 7.41 3.57 -2.24
N LEU A 282 8.37 2.64 -2.26
CA LEU A 282 9.11 2.28 -3.46
C LEU A 282 8.19 1.66 -4.53
N VAL A 283 7.44 0.61 -4.19
CA VAL A 283 6.65 -0.16 -5.17
C VAL A 283 5.45 0.61 -5.72
N ASP A 284 4.79 1.41 -4.89
CA ASP A 284 3.65 2.23 -5.32
C ASP A 284 4.08 3.33 -6.30
N THR A 285 5.31 3.82 -6.16
CA THR A 285 5.85 4.87 -7.04
C THR A 285 6.44 4.31 -8.33
N ILE A 286 7.12 3.15 -8.28
CA ILE A 286 7.76 2.58 -9.47
C ILE A 286 6.84 1.66 -10.27
N ASP A 287 5.62 1.37 -9.83
CA ASP A 287 4.73 0.46 -10.56
C ASP A 287 4.43 0.97 -11.99
N PRO A 288 4.84 0.27 -13.05
CA PRO A 288 4.58 0.72 -14.41
C PRO A 288 3.10 0.66 -14.77
N VAL A 289 2.30 -0.22 -14.13
CA VAL A 289 0.86 -0.28 -14.39
C VAL A 289 0.22 1.07 -14.03
N LYS A 290 0.51 1.62 -12.85
CA LYS A 290 0.09 2.98 -12.46
C LYS A 290 0.39 4.05 -13.51
N ALA A 291 1.61 4.01 -14.04
CA ALA A 291 2.15 5.05 -14.92
C ALA A 291 1.57 4.99 -16.34
N PHE A 292 1.33 3.78 -16.86
CA PHE A 292 1.06 3.57 -18.28
C PHE A 292 -0.37 3.10 -18.60
N ILE A 293 -1.17 2.65 -17.62
CA ILE A 293 -2.51 2.03 -17.88
C ILE A 293 -3.52 2.95 -18.56
N LYS A 294 -3.30 4.28 -18.53
CA LYS A 294 -4.15 5.23 -19.26
C LYS A 294 -3.92 5.22 -20.77
N ASN A 295 -2.72 4.85 -21.20
CA ASN A 295 -2.27 4.94 -22.59
C ASN A 295 -2.05 3.56 -23.23
N TYR A 296 -1.94 2.51 -22.42
CA TYR A 296 -1.62 1.15 -22.85
C TYR A 296 -2.49 0.14 -22.12
N SER A 297 -2.75 -1.00 -22.75
CA SER A 297 -3.39 -2.13 -22.08
C SER A 297 -2.44 -2.73 -21.03
N LEU A 298 -3.03 -3.39 -20.02
CA LEU A 298 -2.26 -4.11 -19.01
C LEU A 298 -1.23 -5.07 -19.65
N ASN A 299 -1.65 -5.81 -20.68
CA ASN A 299 -0.81 -6.82 -21.32
C ASN A 299 0.42 -6.21 -22.02
N GLU A 300 0.26 -5.06 -22.68
CA GLU A 300 1.39 -4.32 -23.27
C GLU A 300 2.37 -3.90 -22.17
N ILE A 301 1.88 -3.31 -21.09
CA ILE A 301 2.73 -2.81 -20.00
C ILE A 301 3.56 -3.96 -19.38
N ILE A 302 2.90 -5.06 -19.00
CA ILE A 302 3.58 -6.15 -18.29
C ILE A 302 4.50 -6.99 -19.17
N THR A 303 4.36 -6.91 -20.51
CA THR A 303 5.25 -7.60 -21.46
C THR A 303 6.38 -6.70 -21.96
N MET A 304 6.17 -5.38 -22.07
CA MET A 304 7.16 -4.43 -22.56
C MET A 304 8.05 -3.86 -21.46
N MET A 305 7.57 -3.79 -20.23
CA MET A 305 8.38 -3.37 -19.07
C MET A 305 9.14 -4.56 -18.49
N LYS A 306 10.45 -4.41 -18.36
CA LYS A 306 11.34 -5.46 -17.89
C LYS A 306 12.08 -5.05 -16.63
N LEU A 307 12.24 -5.99 -15.71
CA LEU A 307 12.96 -5.81 -14.45
C LEU A 307 14.16 -6.76 -14.36
N LYS A 308 15.25 -6.25 -13.78
CA LYS A 308 16.32 -7.05 -13.18
C LYS A 308 16.50 -6.60 -11.75
N ILE A 309 16.19 -7.50 -10.81
CA ILE A 309 16.30 -7.25 -9.37
C ILE A 309 17.59 -7.88 -8.87
N CYS A 310 18.38 -7.08 -8.17
CA CYS A 310 19.60 -7.50 -7.48
C CYS A 310 19.47 -7.14 -6.01
N LYS A 311 20.36 -7.68 -5.17
CA LYS A 311 20.36 -7.51 -3.71
C LYS A 311 20.15 -6.06 -3.22
N ARG A 312 20.66 -5.05 -3.93
CA ARG A 312 20.65 -3.61 -3.57
C ARG A 312 20.25 -2.70 -4.74
N SER A 313 19.59 -3.26 -5.76
CA SER A 313 19.19 -2.44 -6.90
C SER A 313 18.11 -3.07 -7.73
N ILE A 314 17.32 -2.23 -8.39
CA ILE A 314 16.33 -2.63 -9.39
C ILE A 314 16.68 -1.89 -10.67
N ARG A 315 16.88 -2.63 -11.76
CA ARG A 315 16.98 -2.07 -13.11
C ARG A 315 15.62 -2.23 -13.79
N ILE A 316 15.09 -1.12 -14.30
CA ILE A 316 13.85 -1.07 -15.07
C ILE A 316 14.21 -0.71 -16.51
N VAL A 317 13.74 -1.50 -17.47
CA VAL A 317 13.99 -1.32 -18.90
C VAL A 317 12.64 -1.22 -19.61
N ASN A 318 12.43 -0.12 -20.32
CA ASN A 318 11.37 0.00 -21.31
C ASN A 318 11.83 -0.63 -22.63
N SER A 319 11.16 -1.70 -23.06
CA SER A 319 11.52 -2.40 -24.30
C SER A 319 10.57 -2.18 -25.48
N GLY A 320 9.58 -1.29 -25.34
CA GLY A 320 8.63 -1.05 -26.44
C GLY A 320 7.52 -0.02 -26.20
N LEU A 321 7.42 0.57 -25.00
CA LEU A 321 6.53 1.71 -24.76
C LEU A 321 7.18 2.99 -25.30
N ASP A 322 6.35 4.02 -25.51
CA ASP A 322 6.80 5.33 -25.99
C ASP A 322 7.86 5.95 -25.05
N GLU A 323 8.84 6.63 -25.66
CA GLU A 323 9.98 7.21 -24.95
C GLU A 323 9.58 8.42 -24.10
N GLU A 324 8.70 9.29 -24.60
CA GLU A 324 8.20 10.46 -23.86
C GLU A 324 7.40 10.02 -22.63
N HIS A 325 6.53 9.02 -22.79
CA HIS A 325 5.83 8.42 -21.66
C HIS A 325 6.81 7.80 -20.64
N PHE A 326 7.89 7.17 -21.10
CA PHE A 326 8.92 6.64 -20.20
C PHE A 326 9.69 7.74 -19.47
N ASP A 327 10.01 8.85 -20.13
CA ASP A 327 10.61 10.02 -19.50
C ASP A 327 9.72 10.62 -18.42
N ASN A 328 8.43 10.75 -18.69
CA ASN A 328 7.46 11.20 -17.70
C ASN A 328 7.42 10.28 -16.48
N TYR A 329 7.47 8.96 -16.70
CA TYR A 329 7.57 7.97 -15.63
C TYR A 329 8.87 8.09 -14.81
N VAL A 330 10.02 8.31 -15.47
CA VAL A 330 11.30 8.51 -14.77
C VAL A 330 11.30 9.81 -13.95
N ASN A 331 10.74 10.88 -14.51
CA ASN A 331 10.58 12.17 -13.81
C ASN A 331 9.66 12.03 -12.60
N HIS A 332 8.57 11.28 -12.73
CA HIS A 332 7.68 10.96 -11.61
C HIS A 332 8.40 10.22 -10.48
N ILE A 333 9.20 9.18 -10.81
CA ILE A 333 9.99 8.46 -9.80
C ILE A 333 10.99 9.40 -9.12
N SER A 334 11.70 10.21 -9.91
CA SER A 334 12.70 11.16 -9.42
C SER A 334 12.09 12.16 -8.42
N GLY A 335 10.98 12.80 -8.80
CA GLY A 335 10.32 13.81 -7.99
C GLY A 335 9.75 13.29 -6.66
N ASN A 336 9.23 12.06 -6.66
CA ASN A 336 8.54 11.49 -5.50
C ASN A 336 9.47 10.69 -4.57
N LEU A 337 10.48 9.98 -5.10
CA LEU A 337 11.34 9.14 -4.25
C LEU A 337 12.60 9.84 -3.77
N ILE A 338 13.24 10.69 -4.59
CA ILE A 338 14.53 11.28 -4.22
C ILE A 338 14.33 12.29 -3.09
N GLY A 339 15.07 12.09 -2.01
CA GLY A 339 14.97 12.88 -0.77
C GLY A 339 13.88 12.40 0.18
N TRP A 340 12.92 11.60 -0.29
CA TRP A 340 11.93 10.96 0.58
C TRP A 340 12.41 9.59 1.07
N LEU A 341 12.87 8.73 0.15
CA LEU A 341 13.52 7.46 0.45
C LEU A 341 15.04 7.58 0.30
N GLU A 342 15.80 6.83 1.11
CA GLU A 342 17.25 6.69 0.97
C GLU A 342 17.57 5.79 -0.23
N LEU A 343 17.59 6.38 -1.43
CA LEU A 343 17.94 5.69 -2.67
C LEU A 343 18.61 6.63 -3.67
N LYS A 344 19.17 6.03 -4.73
CA LYS A 344 19.69 6.76 -5.90
C LYS A 344 19.00 6.26 -7.15
N LEU A 345 18.54 7.20 -7.99
CA LEU A 345 18.05 6.94 -9.33
C LEU A 345 19.15 7.31 -10.34
N ILE A 346 19.47 6.39 -11.25
CA ILE A 346 20.50 6.58 -12.27
C ILE A 346 19.86 6.26 -13.62
N ARG A 347 19.86 7.23 -14.55
CA ARG A 347 19.55 6.96 -15.96
C ARG A 347 20.76 6.27 -16.58
N VAL A 348 20.60 5.03 -17.00
CA VAL A 348 21.69 4.22 -17.60
C VAL A 348 21.72 4.44 -19.10
N GLU A 349 20.54 4.41 -19.73
CA GLU A 349 20.30 4.60 -21.16
C GLU A 349 18.95 5.32 -21.34
N LEU A 350 18.63 5.75 -22.56
CA LEU A 350 17.35 6.39 -22.89
C LEU A 350 16.14 5.54 -22.47
N ASN A 351 16.21 4.22 -22.50
CA ASN A 351 15.09 3.37 -22.11
C ASN A 351 15.33 2.61 -20.79
N THR A 352 16.36 2.97 -20.02
CA THR A 352 16.77 2.19 -18.85
C THR A 352 17.13 3.06 -17.65
N ILE A 353 16.52 2.74 -16.51
CA ILE A 353 16.90 3.31 -15.20
C ILE A 353 17.38 2.23 -14.24
N LEU A 354 18.20 2.66 -13.28
CA LEU A 354 18.71 1.87 -12.18
C LEU A 354 18.43 2.58 -10.86
N ILE A 355 17.68 1.91 -9.99
CA ILE A 355 17.39 2.35 -8.62
C ILE A 355 18.32 1.57 -7.68
N LYS A 356 19.11 2.27 -6.86
CA LYS A 356 20.01 1.66 -5.86
C LYS A 356 19.58 2.03 -4.45
N PHE A 357 19.54 1.05 -3.54
CA PHE A 357 19.15 1.22 -2.13
C PHE A 357 19.78 0.16 -1.23
#